data_AF-A0A0T6BFV8-F1
#
_entry.id   AF-A0A0T6BFV8-F1
#
_cell.length_a   1.000
_cell.length_b   1.000
_cell.length_c   1.000
_cell.angle_alpha   90.00
_cell.angle_beta   90.00
_cell.angle_gamma   90.00
#
_symmetry.space_group_name_H-M   'P 1'
#
loop_
_entity.id
_entity.type
_entity.pdbx_description
1 polymer ?
#
loop_
_entity_poly.entity_id
_entity_poly.type
_entity_poly.pdbx_seq_one_letter_code
_entity_poly.pdbx_strand_id
1 'polypeptide(L)'
;ENYKRCNNSFIQGVFQAQYRSSLSCSRCSTQSNTFDPFQCISVQLPQLNRHSIYVTVLYTSQQPRQVKIGLSIPSAATVSELRDILESDTSISRSDMLLTEIGESGFLRTFTDTQSVSVITEIDPIYCIEVAQLKDAGEESTSAYVLLCWINVVEKDGEFVRFG
;
A
#
# COMPACT_ATOMS: atom_id res chain seq x y z
N GLU A 1 16.26 14.82 -46.64
CA GLU A 1 15.64 13.49 -46.67
C GLU A 1 16.16 12.50 -45.62
N ASN A 2 17.42 12.59 -45.16
CA ASN A 2 17.97 11.66 -44.15
C ASN A 2 17.24 11.64 -42.79
N TYR A 3 16.68 12.77 -42.34
CA TYR A 3 16.02 12.83 -41.02
C TYR A 3 14.76 11.95 -40.92
N LYS A 4 14.02 11.75 -42.02
CA LYS A 4 12.82 10.87 -42.06
C LYS A 4 13.17 9.39 -42.02
N ARG A 5 14.39 9.02 -42.44
CA ARG A 5 14.87 7.62 -42.44
C ARG A 5 15.36 7.16 -41.07
N CYS A 6 15.92 8.05 -40.26
CA CYS A 6 16.38 7.72 -38.90
C CYS A 6 15.28 7.74 -37.83
N ASN A 7 14.15 8.41 -38.10
CA ASN A 7 13.06 8.60 -37.12
C ASN A 7 11.72 8.14 -37.73
N ASN A 8 11.58 6.83 -37.93
CA ASN A 8 10.36 6.20 -38.43
C ASN A 8 9.74 5.29 -37.36
N SER A 9 9.32 5.89 -36.24
CA SER A 9 8.62 5.17 -35.16
C SER A 9 7.11 5.26 -35.37
N PHE A 10 6.39 4.17 -35.07
CA PHE A 10 4.92 4.15 -35.03
C PHE A 10 4.35 5.27 -34.15
N ILE A 11 5.01 5.57 -33.03
CA ILE A 11 4.63 6.66 -32.14
C ILE A 11 4.66 8.01 -32.87
N GLN A 12 5.65 8.22 -33.73
CA GLN A 12 5.76 9.43 -34.53
C GLN A 12 4.70 9.50 -35.63
N GLY A 13 4.31 8.36 -36.23
CA GLY A 13 3.25 8.31 -37.25
C GLY A 13 1.85 8.54 -36.67
N VAL A 14 1.59 8.09 -35.44
CA VAL A 14 0.25 8.15 -34.83
C VAL A 14 0.04 9.42 -34.02
N PHE A 15 1.09 9.98 -33.42
CA PHE A 15 0.94 11.01 -32.38
C PHE A 15 1.70 12.32 -32.63
N GLN A 16 2.35 12.48 -33.78
CA GLN A 16 3.00 13.73 -34.13
C GLN A 16 1.99 14.67 -34.81
N ALA A 17 1.67 15.78 -34.17
CA ALA A 17 1.03 16.91 -34.83
C ALA A 17 2.13 17.89 -35.31
N GLN A 18 1.85 18.61 -36.40
CA GLN A 18 2.78 19.60 -36.96
C GLN A 18 2.14 20.98 -36.93
N TYR A 19 2.83 21.94 -36.33
CA TYR A 19 2.39 23.34 -36.19
C TYR A 19 3.15 24.10 -37.24
N ARG A 20 2.40 24.76 -38.11
CA ARG A 20 2.96 25.51 -39.21
C ARG A 20 3.16 26.95 -38.78
N SER A 21 4.39 27.28 -38.42
CA SER A 21 4.82 28.67 -38.27
C SER A 21 5.18 29.23 -39.65
N SER A 22 4.49 30.27 -40.10
CA SER A 22 4.75 30.90 -41.39
C SER A 22 5.31 32.30 -41.18
N LEU A 23 6.50 32.57 -41.71
CA LEU A 23 7.13 33.89 -41.70
C LEU A 23 7.28 34.38 -43.13
N SER A 24 6.70 35.54 -43.44
CA SER A 24 6.86 36.21 -44.73
C SER A 24 7.89 37.32 -44.61
N CYS A 25 8.96 37.26 -45.40
CA CYS A 25 9.97 38.31 -45.43
C CYS A 25 9.44 39.54 -46.18
N SER A 26 9.39 40.70 -45.51
CA SER A 26 8.85 41.94 -46.09
C SER A 26 9.72 42.57 -47.19
N ARG A 27 10.96 42.12 -47.38
CA ARG A 27 11.89 42.68 -48.38
C ARG A 27 11.96 41.89 -49.69
N CYS A 28 11.90 40.55 -49.61
CA CYS A 28 11.98 39.69 -50.79
C CYS A 28 10.68 38.93 -51.07
N SER A 29 9.65 39.10 -50.24
CA SER A 29 8.37 38.38 -50.29
C SER A 29 8.49 36.85 -50.22
N THR A 30 9.68 36.32 -49.91
CA THR A 30 9.89 34.89 -49.71
C THR A 30 9.18 34.44 -48.44
N GLN A 31 8.33 33.43 -48.57
CA GLN A 31 7.64 32.80 -47.46
C GLN A 31 8.47 31.63 -46.94
N SER A 32 8.81 31.66 -45.65
CA SER A 32 9.43 30.55 -44.93
C SER A 32 8.37 29.88 -44.06
N ASN A 33 8.17 28.58 -44.24
CA ASN A 33 7.26 27.78 -43.43
C ASN A 33 8.08 26.78 -42.62
N THR A 34 7.98 26.82 -41.30
CA THR A 34 8.59 25.83 -40.40
C THR A 34 7.48 24.97 -39.80
N PHE A 35 7.62 23.65 -39.92
CA PHE A 35 6.74 22.68 -39.27
C PHE A 35 7.46 22.10 -38.07
N ASP A 36 7.14 22.62 -36.88
CA ASP A 36 7.73 22.11 -35.63
C ASP A 36 6.86 20.96 -35.12
N PRO A 37 7.42 19.74 -34.98
CA PRO A 37 6.66 18.64 -34.41
C PRO A 37 6.46 18.81 -32.90
N PHE A 38 5.22 18.79 -32.43
CA PHE A 38 4.90 18.59 -31.02
C PHE A 38 4.19 17.27 -30.85
N GLN A 39 4.63 16.55 -29.82
CA GLN A 39 4.04 15.31 -29.38
C GLN A 39 3.26 15.61 -28.10
N CYS A 40 1.95 15.79 -28.24
CA CYS A 40 1.04 16.02 -27.11
C CYS A 40 0.01 14.89 -27.10
N ILE A 41 0.31 13.82 -26.35
CA ILE A 41 -0.66 12.76 -26.06
C ILE A 41 -0.94 12.80 -24.56
N SER A 42 -2.18 13.04 -24.19
CA SER A 42 -2.67 12.69 -22.86
C SER A 42 -3.03 11.20 -22.87
N VAL A 43 -2.19 10.38 -22.25
CA VAL A 43 -2.57 9.00 -21.90
C VAL A 43 -3.19 9.01 -20.52
N GLN A 44 -4.32 8.32 -20.36
CA GLN A 44 -4.90 8.12 -19.04
C GLN A 44 -3.97 7.20 -18.24
N LEU A 45 -3.40 7.71 -17.15
CA LEU A 45 -2.66 6.89 -16.20
C LEU A 45 -3.66 5.91 -15.56
N PRO A 46 -3.30 4.63 -15.37
CA PRO A 46 -4.14 3.68 -14.64
C PRO A 46 -4.52 4.29 -13.29
N GLN A 47 -5.82 4.38 -13.00
CA GLN A 47 -6.28 4.83 -11.69
C GLN A 47 -6.01 3.73 -10.67
N LEU A 48 -4.87 3.81 -9.98
CA LEU A 48 -4.63 3.00 -8.79
C LEU A 48 -5.44 3.59 -7.64
N ASN A 49 -6.61 3.00 -7.37
CA ASN A 49 -7.34 3.27 -6.14
C ASN A 49 -6.56 2.65 -4.98
N ARG A 50 -6.03 3.53 -4.13
CA ARG A 50 -5.32 3.17 -2.90
C ARG A 50 -6.11 3.67 -1.71
N HIS A 51 -6.06 2.90 -0.65
CA HIS A 51 -6.66 3.16 0.63
C HIS A 51 -5.56 3.44 1.66
N SER A 52 -5.72 4.52 2.42
CA SER A 52 -4.75 4.91 3.44
C SER A 52 -5.17 4.33 4.79
N ILE A 53 -4.27 3.62 5.47
CA ILE A 53 -4.55 3.03 6.79
C ILE A 53 -3.42 3.39 7.72
N TYR A 54 -3.75 3.88 8.91
CA TYR A 54 -2.77 4.12 9.96
C TYR A 54 -2.85 3.03 11.02
N VAL A 55 -1.76 2.29 11.20
CA VAL A 55 -1.67 1.20 12.17
C VAL A 55 -0.70 1.58 13.27
N THR A 56 -1.15 1.48 14.53
CA THR A 56 -0.29 1.61 15.70
C THR A 56 0.26 0.23 16.06
N VAL A 57 1.55 0.03 15.86
CA VAL A 57 2.22 -1.24 16.15
C VAL A 57 2.79 -1.20 17.57
N LEU A 58 2.53 -2.25 18.36
CA LEU A 58 3.05 -2.42 19.72
C LEU A 58 3.99 -3.63 19.77
N TYR A 59 5.22 -3.41 20.22
CA TYR A 59 6.25 -4.44 20.33
C TYR A 59 6.43 -4.94 21.77
N THR A 60 6.62 -6.25 21.90
CA THR A 60 6.87 -6.95 23.17
C THR A 60 8.31 -6.83 23.64
N SER A 61 9.27 -6.58 22.75
CA SER A 61 10.69 -6.48 23.14
C SER A 61 11.50 -5.40 22.41
N GLN A 62 11.08 -4.97 21.23
CA GLN A 62 11.78 -3.95 20.43
C GLN A 62 11.61 -2.52 20.99
N GLN A 63 12.59 -1.65 20.72
CA GLN A 63 12.49 -0.19 20.94
C GLN A 63 12.47 0.57 19.60
N PRO A 64 11.64 1.62 19.46
CA PRO A 64 10.63 2.06 20.43
C PRO A 64 9.50 1.03 20.58
N ARG A 65 8.87 0.99 21.77
CA ARG A 65 7.80 0.02 22.11
C ARG A 65 6.53 0.19 21.28
N GLN A 66 6.35 1.36 20.68
CA GLN A 66 5.19 1.71 19.89
C GLN A 66 5.64 2.55 18.69
N VAL A 67 5.11 2.23 17.52
CA VAL A 67 5.28 3.04 16.29
C VAL A 67 3.93 3.20 15.59
N LYS A 68 3.74 4.30 14.88
CA LYS A 68 2.57 4.50 14.01
C LYS A 68 3.01 4.46 12.55
N ILE A 69 2.49 3.49 11.80
CA ILE A 69 2.82 3.25 10.40
C ILE A 69 1.65 3.71 9.53
N GLY A 70 1.93 4.55 8.54
CA GLY A 70 0.97 4.93 7.51
C GLY A 70 1.16 4.05 6.28
N LEU A 71 0.16 3.24 5.97
CA LEU A 71 0.16 2.31 4.85
C LEU A 71 -0.75 2.83 3.74
N SER A 72 -0.30 2.67 2.50
CA SER A 72 -1.12 2.87 1.32
C SER A 72 -1.31 1.52 0.66
N ILE A 73 -2.53 1.01 0.61
CA ILE A 73 -2.84 -0.37 0.20
C ILE A 73 -3.86 -0.32 -0.96
N PRO A 74 -3.79 -1.17 -1.98
CA PRO A 74 -4.85 -1.22 -3.00
C PRO A 74 -6.23 -1.36 -2.37
N SER A 75 -7.22 -0.58 -2.82
CA SER A 75 -8.56 -0.60 -2.21
C SER A 75 -9.29 -1.94 -2.34
N ALA A 76 -8.89 -2.77 -3.32
CA ALA A 76 -9.40 -4.12 -3.51
C ALA A 76 -8.71 -5.18 -2.63
N ALA A 77 -7.71 -4.79 -1.83
CA ALA A 77 -6.95 -5.71 -1.01
C ALA A 77 -7.76 -6.25 0.17
N THR A 78 -7.22 -7.32 0.75
CA THR A 78 -7.73 -8.01 1.92
C THR A 78 -6.91 -7.69 3.17
N VAL A 79 -7.46 -7.96 4.34
CA VAL A 79 -6.74 -7.83 5.60
C VAL A 79 -5.54 -8.78 5.66
N SER A 80 -5.60 -9.93 4.96
CA SER A 80 -4.41 -10.78 4.79
C SER A 80 -3.25 -9.98 4.19
N GLU A 81 -3.45 -9.29 3.08
CA GLU A 81 -2.40 -8.50 2.43
C GLU A 81 -1.91 -7.34 3.30
N LEU A 82 -2.79 -6.75 4.11
CA LEU A 82 -2.38 -5.77 5.13
C LEU A 82 -1.41 -6.39 6.15
N ARG A 83 -1.64 -7.63 6.59
CA ARG A 83 -0.75 -8.33 7.51
C ARG A 83 0.58 -8.68 6.87
N ASP A 84 0.59 -9.04 5.58
CA ASP A 84 1.82 -9.32 4.83
C ASP A 84 2.72 -8.07 4.76
N ILE A 85 2.12 -6.90 4.52
CA ILE A 85 2.83 -5.61 4.52
C ILE A 85 3.34 -5.27 5.93
N LEU A 86 2.53 -5.49 6.96
CA LEU A 86 2.97 -5.28 8.33
C LEU A 86 4.10 -6.23 8.73
N GLU A 87 4.08 -7.48 8.29
CA GLU A 87 5.11 -8.48 8.56
C GLU A 87 6.44 -8.03 7.94
N SER A 88 6.41 -7.54 6.69
CA SER A 88 7.62 -7.00 6.05
C SER A 88 8.16 -5.74 6.73
N ASP A 89 7.30 -4.86 7.22
CA ASP A 89 7.71 -3.57 7.80
C ASP A 89 8.11 -3.67 9.28
N THR A 90 7.57 -4.63 10.02
CA THR A 90 7.72 -4.74 11.49
C THR A 90 8.53 -5.95 11.93
N SER A 91 8.75 -6.94 11.07
CA SER A 91 9.35 -8.24 11.42
C SER A 91 8.57 -9.06 12.46
N ILE A 92 7.33 -8.68 12.79
CA ILE A 92 6.41 -9.51 13.57
C ILE A 92 5.81 -10.55 12.63
N SER A 93 5.79 -11.83 13.00
CA SER A 93 5.17 -12.85 12.16
C SER A 93 3.64 -12.74 12.16
N ARG A 94 2.96 -13.11 11.07
CA ARG A 94 1.49 -13.12 10.99
C ARG A 94 0.80 -13.87 12.15
N SER A 95 1.37 -14.99 12.58
CA SER A 95 0.86 -15.78 13.72
C SER A 95 0.88 -14.98 15.03
N ASP A 96 1.82 -14.04 15.12
CA ASP A 96 2.13 -13.27 16.32
C ASP A 96 1.54 -11.86 16.26
N MET A 97 0.66 -11.58 15.30
CA MET A 97 -0.04 -10.30 15.16
C MET A 97 -1.48 -10.37 15.63
N LEU A 98 -1.83 -9.61 16.66
CA LEU A 98 -3.22 -9.26 16.95
C LEU A 98 -3.56 -7.92 16.29
N LEU A 99 -4.26 -7.95 15.16
CA LEU A 99 -4.81 -6.76 14.52
C LEU A 99 -6.23 -6.50 15.04
N THR A 100 -6.44 -5.35 15.67
CA THR A 100 -7.70 -4.99 16.34
C THR A 100 -7.91 -3.49 16.36
N GLU A 101 -9.17 -3.06 16.43
CA GLU A 101 -9.52 -1.68 16.73
C GLU A 101 -9.62 -1.48 18.25
N ILE A 102 -9.00 -0.41 18.76
CA ILE A 102 -9.04 -0.05 20.18
C ILE A 102 -9.48 1.41 20.30
N GLY A 103 -10.72 1.63 20.72
CA GLY A 103 -11.30 2.95 20.94
C GLY A 103 -11.21 3.39 22.40
N GLU A 104 -11.89 4.48 22.73
CA GLU A 104 -11.93 5.05 24.09
C GLU A 104 -12.52 4.08 25.12
N SER A 105 -13.51 3.26 24.70
CA SER A 105 -14.17 2.27 25.56
C SER A 105 -13.41 0.93 25.64
N GLY A 106 -12.22 0.84 25.04
CA GLY A 106 -11.40 -0.37 24.99
C GLY A 106 -11.43 -1.07 23.63
N PHE A 107 -11.31 -2.39 23.65
CA PHE A 107 -11.25 -3.19 22.43
C PHE A 107 -12.61 -3.26 21.74
N LEU A 108 -12.61 -3.08 20.42
CA LEU A 108 -13.82 -3.05 19.61
C LEU A 108 -13.92 -4.30 18.73
N ARG A 109 -13.37 -4.24 17.51
CA ARG A 109 -13.46 -5.32 16.53
C ARG A 109 -12.10 -5.90 16.18
N THR A 110 -12.11 -7.18 15.85
CA THR A 110 -10.98 -7.89 15.22
C THR A 110 -11.31 -8.20 13.77
N PHE A 111 -10.28 -8.56 12.99
CA PHE A 111 -10.40 -8.70 11.54
C PHE A 111 -10.00 -10.09 11.05
N THR A 112 -10.77 -10.63 10.11
CA THR A 112 -10.44 -11.88 9.41
C THR A 112 -9.68 -11.63 8.13
N ASP A 113 -8.85 -12.59 7.74
CA ASP A 113 -7.98 -12.47 6.56
C ASP A 113 -8.76 -12.26 5.26
N THR A 114 -10.00 -12.75 5.20
CA THR A 114 -10.89 -12.63 4.05
C THR A 114 -11.61 -11.28 3.94
N GLN A 115 -11.61 -10.47 5.00
CA GLN A 115 -12.26 -9.15 4.95
C GLN A 115 -11.50 -8.20 4.02
N SER A 116 -12.24 -7.35 3.32
CA SER A 116 -11.62 -6.27 2.52
C SER A 116 -11.06 -5.18 3.44
N VAL A 117 -9.92 -4.60 3.07
CA VAL A 117 -9.34 -3.46 3.79
C VAL A 117 -10.25 -2.22 3.78
N SER A 118 -11.25 -2.16 2.88
CA SER A 118 -12.20 -1.04 2.81
C SER A 118 -13.09 -0.91 4.05
N VAL A 119 -13.17 -1.96 4.90
CA VAL A 119 -13.94 -1.91 6.16
C VAL A 119 -13.24 -1.11 7.26
N ILE A 120 -11.93 -0.84 7.08
CA ILE A 120 -11.10 -0.02 7.95
C ILE A 120 -11.11 1.39 7.37
N THR A 121 -11.46 2.40 8.14
CA THR A 121 -11.42 3.81 7.71
C THR A 121 -10.10 4.48 8.09
N GLU A 122 -9.79 5.63 7.50
CA GLU A 122 -8.56 6.38 7.78
C GLU A 122 -8.46 6.87 9.23
N ILE A 123 -9.59 7.01 9.92
CA ILE A 123 -9.68 7.49 11.31
C ILE A 123 -9.78 6.37 12.33
N ASP A 124 -9.93 5.12 11.89
CA ASP A 124 -10.08 4.00 12.81
C ASP A 124 -8.79 3.82 13.63
N PRO A 125 -8.90 3.67 14.96
CA PRO A 125 -7.74 3.46 15.82
C PRO A 125 -7.29 2.00 15.75
N ILE A 126 -6.62 1.64 14.64
CA ILE A 126 -6.14 0.28 14.39
C ILE A 126 -4.81 0.04 15.11
N TYR A 127 -4.74 -1.08 15.81
CA TYR A 127 -3.57 -1.57 16.51
C TYR A 127 -3.12 -2.91 15.96
N CYS A 128 -1.81 -3.07 15.77
CA CYS A 128 -1.16 -4.35 15.54
C CYS A 128 -0.29 -4.66 16.76
N ILE A 129 -0.72 -5.61 17.57
CA ILE A 129 -0.06 -5.97 18.82
C ILE A 129 0.75 -7.24 18.59
N GLU A 130 2.05 -7.20 18.88
CA GLU A 130 2.89 -8.39 18.95
C GLU A 130 2.45 -9.27 20.13
N VAL A 131 2.02 -10.49 19.84
CA VAL A 131 1.55 -11.45 20.85
C VAL A 131 2.74 -12.00 21.62
N ALA A 132 2.61 -12.08 22.95
CA ALA A 132 3.65 -12.67 23.79
C ALA A 132 3.80 -14.17 23.50
N GLN A 133 5.04 -14.59 23.19
CA GLN A 133 5.37 -16.00 23.07
C GLN A 133 5.41 -16.64 24.46
N LEU A 134 4.52 -17.59 24.71
CA LEU A 134 4.62 -18.44 25.90
C LEU A 134 5.84 -19.33 25.72
N LYS A 135 6.92 -19.04 26.46
CA LYS A 135 8.02 -20.00 26.58
C LYS A 135 7.48 -21.29 27.20
N ASP A 136 7.85 -22.43 26.64
CA ASP A 136 7.62 -23.73 27.27
C ASP A 136 8.11 -23.69 28.72
N ALA A 137 7.33 -24.27 29.63
CA ALA A 137 7.53 -24.23 31.08
C ALA A 137 8.80 -24.97 31.59
N GLY A 138 9.87 -25.02 30.80
CA GLY A 138 11.14 -25.70 31.09
C GLY A 138 12.25 -24.80 31.65
N GLU A 139 12.07 -23.47 31.74
CA GLU A 139 13.06 -22.57 32.36
C GLU A 139 12.65 -22.20 33.80
N GLU A 140 13.44 -22.65 34.79
CA GLU A 140 13.26 -22.46 36.23
C GLU A 140 13.33 -20.98 36.69
N SER A 141 12.34 -20.17 36.34
CA SER A 141 12.12 -18.86 36.98
C SER A 141 10.63 -18.57 37.09
N THR A 142 9.96 -19.29 37.99
CA THR A 142 8.52 -19.12 38.24
C THR A 142 8.28 -17.86 39.07
N SER A 143 8.31 -16.68 38.45
CA SER A 143 7.54 -15.55 38.96
C SER A 143 6.09 -15.71 38.49
N ALA A 144 5.13 -15.52 39.39
CA ALA A 144 3.72 -15.58 39.01
C ALA A 144 3.43 -14.45 38.00
N TYR A 145 2.83 -14.80 36.86
CA TYR A 145 2.38 -13.84 35.85
C TYR A 145 0.87 -13.95 35.65
N VAL A 146 0.25 -12.82 35.29
CA VAL A 146 -1.14 -12.78 34.83
C VAL A 146 -1.11 -12.65 33.31
N LEU A 147 -1.66 -13.64 32.62
CA LEU A 147 -1.79 -13.65 31.16
C LEU A 147 -3.18 -13.17 30.77
N LEU A 148 -3.26 -12.04 30.07
CA LEU A 148 -4.49 -11.62 29.39
C LEU A 148 -4.59 -12.37 28.07
N CYS A 149 -5.49 -13.34 27.99
CA CYS A 149 -5.74 -14.11 26.78
C CYS A 149 -6.82 -13.46 25.93
N TRP A 150 -6.45 -13.03 24.73
CA TRP A 150 -7.41 -12.64 23.70
C TRP A 150 -7.50 -13.77 22.67
N ILE A 151 -8.60 -14.52 22.67
CA ILE A 151 -8.80 -15.62 21.72
C ILE A 151 -9.49 -15.05 20.48
N ASN A 152 -8.70 -14.70 19.46
CA ASN A 152 -9.20 -14.28 18.15
C ASN A 152 -8.92 -15.31 17.05
N VAL A 153 -8.46 -16.52 17.39
CA VAL A 153 -8.16 -17.60 16.45
C VAL A 153 -8.78 -18.91 16.95
N VAL A 154 -9.39 -19.68 16.05
CA VAL A 154 -9.85 -21.04 16.28
C VAL A 154 -9.16 -21.99 15.30
N GLU A 155 -8.67 -23.11 15.80
CA GLU A 155 -8.15 -24.17 14.95
C GLU A 155 -9.32 -25.03 14.44
N LYS A 156 -9.43 -25.17 13.12
CA LYS A 156 -10.43 -25.99 12.46
C LYS A 156 -9.76 -26.78 11.34
N ASP A 157 -9.83 -28.11 11.43
CA ASP A 157 -9.28 -29.03 10.43
C ASP A 157 -7.76 -28.82 10.13
N GLY A 158 -7.00 -28.36 11.14
CA GLY A 158 -5.57 -28.06 11.01
C GLY A 158 -5.26 -26.66 10.44
N GLU A 159 -6.29 -25.85 10.15
CA GLU A 159 -6.15 -24.45 9.77
C GLU A 159 -6.50 -23.52 10.94
N PHE A 160 -5.70 -22.48 11.13
CA PHE A 160 -5.93 -21.44 12.12
C PHE A 160 -6.78 -20.32 11.52
N VAL A 161 -8.05 -20.22 11.94
CA VAL A 161 -9.03 -19.26 11.40
C VAL A 161 -9.27 -18.16 12.41
N ARG A 162 -9.12 -16.88 12.03
CA ARG A 162 -9.44 -15.76 12.92
C ARG A 162 -10.95 -15.59 13.10
N PHE A 163 -11.40 -15.16 14.28
CA PHE A 163 -12.79 -14.73 14.51
C PHE A 163 -13.05 -13.36 13.86
N GLY A 164 -14.19 -13.18 13.18
CA GLY A 164 -14.65 -11.88 12.64
C GLY A 164 -15.31 -11.89 11.25
#